data_AF-A0A816HRZ4-F1
#
_entry.id   AF-A0A816HRZ4-F1
#
_cell.length_a   1.000
_cell.length_b   1.000
_cell.length_c   1.000
_cell.angle_alpha   90.00
_cell.angle_beta   90.00
_cell.angle_gamma   90.00
#
_symmetry.space_group_name_H-M   'P 1'
#
loop_
_entity.id
_entity.type
_entity.pdbx_description
1 polymer ?
#
loop_
_entity_poly.entity_id
_entity_poly.type
_entity_poly.pdbx_seq_one_letter_code
_entity_poly.pdbx_strand_id
1 'polypeptide(L)'
;QKEKLSLLELTSNDWIIINELVHLLEPIYNATEYLSGSKYPTIGLALFTLRGIKEFLEDDDYDDKTDVFIILKNYFLDAFNIYFNENDDQYNLLTVRIPD
;
A
#
# COMPACT_ATOMS: atom_id res chain seq x y z
N GLN A 1 10.79 -36.28 -15.59
CA GLN A 1 9.76 -35.26 -15.88
C GLN A 1 8.93 -34.87 -14.66
N LYS A 2 8.60 -35.78 -13.73
CA LYS A 2 7.88 -35.43 -12.48
C LYS A 2 8.63 -34.44 -11.55
N GLU A 3 9.95 -34.54 -11.44
CA GLU A 3 10.77 -33.64 -10.60
C GLU A 3 10.80 -32.17 -11.06
N LYS A 4 10.52 -31.89 -12.35
CA LYS A 4 10.42 -30.52 -12.85
C LYS A 4 9.06 -29.87 -12.53
N LEU A 5 8.03 -30.68 -12.31
CA LEU A 5 6.67 -30.23 -11.94
C LEU A 5 6.54 -29.96 -10.45
N SER A 6 7.26 -30.70 -9.60
CA SER A 6 7.29 -30.45 -8.15
C SER A 6 7.99 -29.14 -7.76
N LEU A 7 8.78 -28.54 -8.67
CA LEU A 7 9.37 -27.20 -8.50
C LEU A 7 8.40 -26.07 -8.90
N LEU A 8 7.26 -26.41 -9.51
CA LEU A 8 6.22 -25.47 -9.93
C LEU A 8 5.09 -25.36 -8.88
N GLU A 9 5.00 -26.33 -7.97
CA GLU A 9 4.03 -26.31 -6.90
C GLU A 9 4.50 -25.34 -5.80
N LEU A 10 3.69 -24.30 -5.57
CA LEU A 10 3.88 -23.38 -4.47
C LEU A 10 3.83 -24.14 -3.15
N THR A 11 4.81 -23.88 -2.30
CA THR A 11 4.85 -24.41 -0.95
C THR A 11 3.80 -23.71 -0.08
N SER A 12 3.47 -24.29 1.08
CA SER A 12 2.59 -23.63 2.06
C SER A 12 3.11 -22.25 2.47
N ASN A 13 4.43 -22.07 2.54
CA ASN A 13 5.04 -20.78 2.86
C ASN A 13 4.83 -19.76 1.74
N ASP A 14 4.91 -20.18 0.48
CA ASP A 14 4.66 -19.29 -0.65
C ASP A 14 3.21 -18.79 -0.64
N TRP A 15 2.26 -19.66 -0.31
CA TRP A 15 0.85 -19.27 -0.14
C TRP A 15 0.62 -18.30 1.02
N ILE A 16 1.35 -18.45 2.12
CA ILE A 16 1.32 -17.50 3.23
C ILE A 16 1.79 -16.13 2.73
N ILE A 17 2.94 -16.05 2.07
CA ILE A 17 3.49 -14.79 1.54
C ILE A 17 2.52 -14.15 0.55
N ILE A 18 1.91 -14.93 -0.34
CA ILE A 18 0.91 -14.43 -1.29
C ILE A 18 -0.30 -13.83 -0.55
N ASN A 19 -0.80 -14.51 0.49
CA ASN A 19 -1.92 -14.00 1.27
C ASN A 19 -1.54 -12.68 1.99
N GLU A 20 -0.35 -12.58 2.56
CA GLU A 20 0.11 -11.34 3.19
C GLU A 20 0.23 -10.19 2.18
N LEU A 21 0.73 -10.48 0.98
CA LEU A 21 0.79 -9.49 -0.11
C LEU A 21 -0.61 -9.05 -0.53
N VAL A 22 -1.57 -9.96 -0.62
CA VAL A 22 -2.97 -9.61 -0.94
C VAL A 22 -3.54 -8.67 0.12
N HIS A 23 -3.37 -8.97 1.40
CA HIS A 23 -3.84 -8.10 2.49
C HIS A 23 -3.15 -6.74 2.48
N LEU A 24 -1.84 -6.69 2.24
CA LEU A 24 -1.08 -5.43 2.18
C LEU A 24 -1.51 -4.55 0.99
N LEU A 25 -1.82 -5.17 -0.16
CA LEU A 25 -2.16 -4.46 -1.39
C LEU A 25 -3.64 -4.08 -1.50
N GLU A 26 -4.53 -4.73 -0.75
CA GLU A 26 -5.98 -4.48 -0.81
C GLU A 26 -6.34 -3.01 -0.56
N PRO A 27 -5.81 -2.30 0.47
CA PRO A 27 -6.09 -0.88 0.68
C PRO A 27 -5.65 0.00 -0.50
N ILE A 28 -4.53 -0.36 -1.14
CA ILE A 28 -3.99 0.36 -2.31
C ILE A 28 -4.85 0.12 -3.56
N TYR A 29 -5.32 -1.12 -3.74
CA TYR A 29 -6.26 -1.48 -4.79
C TYR A 29 -7.57 -0.70 -4.63
N ASN A 30 -8.17 -0.71 -3.42
CA ASN A 30 -9.41 0.00 -3.12
C ASN A 30 -9.27 1.51 -3.32
N ALA A 31 -8.14 2.08 -2.92
CA ALA A 31 -7.81 3.48 -3.17
C ALA A 31 -7.74 3.80 -4.67
N THR A 32 -7.11 2.93 -5.47
CA THR A 32 -6.97 3.11 -6.92
C THR A 32 -8.32 2.99 -7.61
N GLU A 33 -9.13 2.00 -7.25
CA GLU A 33 -10.49 1.83 -7.75
C GLU A 33 -11.36 3.04 -7.42
N TYR A 34 -11.30 3.52 -6.17
CA TYR A 34 -12.05 4.68 -5.71
C TYR A 34 -11.70 5.95 -6.49
N LEU A 35 -10.40 6.22 -6.67
CA LEU A 35 -9.95 7.41 -7.39
C LEU A 35 -10.25 7.32 -8.88
N SER A 36 -10.06 6.16 -9.50
CA SER A 36 -10.29 5.95 -10.93
C SER A 36 -11.78 5.87 -11.31
N GLY A 37 -12.64 5.39 -10.41
CA GLY A 37 -14.09 5.33 -10.61
C GLY A 37 -14.80 6.66 -10.41
N SER A 38 -14.14 7.65 -9.81
CA SER A 38 -14.71 8.98 -9.64
C SER A 38 -14.68 9.76 -10.97
N LYS A 39 -15.82 10.34 -11.37
CA LYS A 39 -15.92 11.11 -12.63
C LYS A 39 -14.99 12.34 -12.63
N TYR A 40 -14.68 12.86 -11.44
CA TYR A 40 -13.74 13.96 -11.19
C TYR A 40 -13.02 13.72 -9.85
N PRO A 41 -11.94 12.93 -9.83
CA PRO A 41 -11.12 12.82 -8.62
C PRO A 41 -10.57 14.20 -8.30
N THR A 42 -10.97 14.77 -7.17
CA THR A 42 -10.42 16.04 -6.72
C THR A 42 -9.09 15.79 -6.01
N ILE A 43 -8.19 16.76 -6.05
CA ILE A 43 -6.90 16.67 -5.33
C ILE A 43 -7.11 16.42 -3.82
N GLY A 44 -8.18 16.98 -3.26
CA GLY A 44 -8.56 16.75 -1.86
C GLY A 44 -9.02 15.31 -1.60
N LEU A 45 -9.67 14.67 -2.58
CA LEU A 45 -10.02 13.26 -2.51
C LEU A 45 -8.76 12.38 -2.51
N ALA A 46 -7.82 12.66 -3.41
CA ALA A 46 -6.54 11.98 -3.47
C ALA A 46 -5.76 12.10 -2.15
N LEU A 47 -5.72 13.31 -1.56
CA LEU A 47 -5.06 13.53 -0.27
C LEU A 47 -5.72 12.72 0.85
N PHE A 48 -7.05 12.66 0.91
CA PHE A 48 -7.76 11.88 1.91
C PHE A 48 -7.51 10.37 1.76
N THR A 49 -7.54 9.88 0.51
CA THR A 49 -7.24 8.47 0.21
C THR A 49 -5.81 8.11 0.58
N LEU A 50 -4.83 8.97 0.29
CA LEU A 50 -3.43 8.76 0.67
C LEU A 50 -3.23 8.74 2.19
N ARG A 51 -3.96 9.57 2.95
CA ARG A 51 -3.94 9.53 4.41
C ARG A 51 -4.46 8.20 4.95
N GLY A 52 -5.55 7.67 4.39
CA GLY A 52 -6.06 6.36 4.79
C GLY A 52 -5.06 5.22 4.53
N ILE A 53 -4.33 5.26 3.41
CA ILE A 53 -3.23 4.31 3.15
C ILE A 53 -2.13 4.46 4.19
N LYS A 54 -1.72 5.69 4.51
CA LYS A 54 -0.69 5.96 5.50
C LYS A 54 -1.10 5.45 6.88
N GLU A 55 -2.32 5.74 7.32
CA GLU A 55 -2.88 5.25 8.58
C GLU A 55 -2.84 3.73 8.63
N PHE A 56 -3.27 3.04 7.56
CA PHE A 56 -3.14 1.58 7.47
C PHE A 56 -1.69 1.11 7.58
N LEU A 57 -0.73 1.79 6.95
CA LEU A 57 0.68 1.44 7.00
C LEU A 57 1.33 1.70 8.37
N GLU A 58 0.82 2.64 9.15
CA GLU A 58 1.30 2.97 10.50
C GLU A 58 0.61 2.16 11.60
N ASP A 59 -0.58 1.64 11.34
CA ASP A 59 -1.36 0.86 12.31
C ASP A 59 -0.72 -0.50 12.60
N ASP A 60 -0.77 -0.95 13.85
CA ASP A 60 -0.23 -2.24 14.27
C ASP A 60 -1.31 -3.29 14.57
N ASP A 61 -2.60 -2.95 14.43
CA ASP A 61 -3.78 -3.76 14.82
C ASP A 61 -4.09 -4.98 13.91
N TYR A 62 -3.10 -5.52 13.20
CA TYR A 62 -3.27 -6.78 12.46
C TYR A 62 -2.89 -7.97 13.37
N ASP A 63 -3.90 -8.55 14.03
CA ASP A 63 -3.76 -9.60 15.06
C ASP A 63 -2.99 -10.86 14.59
N ASP A 64 -3.06 -11.21 13.30
CA ASP A 64 -2.40 -12.39 12.72
C ASP A 64 -1.15 -12.03 11.88
N LYS A 65 -0.50 -10.89 12.16
CA LYS A 65 0.65 -10.42 11.37
C LYS A 65 1.84 -11.36 11.47
N THR A 66 2.30 -11.86 10.32
CA THR A 66 3.59 -12.57 10.23
C THR A 66 4.77 -11.59 10.21
N ASP A 67 5.96 -12.07 10.57
CA ASP A 67 7.20 -11.27 10.44
C ASP A 67 7.38 -10.74 9.01
N VAL A 68 7.00 -11.54 8.01
CA VAL A 68 7.05 -11.14 6.59
C VAL A 68 6.12 -9.97 6.31
N PHE A 69 4.89 -10.00 6.84
CA PHE A 69 3.95 -8.90 6.70
C PHE A 69 4.50 -7.61 7.31
N ILE A 70 5.05 -7.67 8.52
CA ILE A 70 5.65 -6.50 9.19
C ILE A 70 6.79 -5.91 8.35
N ILE A 71 7.69 -6.76 7.85
CA ILE A 71 8.82 -6.32 7.03
C ILE A 71 8.32 -5.63 5.76
N LEU A 72 7.38 -6.26 5.03
CA LEU A 72 6.81 -5.69 3.81
C LEU A 72 6.10 -4.36 4.10
N LYS A 73 5.29 -4.31 5.15
CA LYS A 73 4.58 -3.09 5.56
C LYS A 73 5.53 -1.94 5.84
N ASN A 74 6.62 -2.18 6.57
CA ASN A 74 7.65 -1.18 6.83
C ASN A 74 8.33 -0.71 5.53
N TYR A 75 8.66 -1.62 4.61
CA TYR A 75 9.20 -1.23 3.30
C TYR A 75 8.24 -0.33 2.51
N PHE A 76 6.94 -0.61 2.55
CA PHE A 76 5.93 0.22 1.89
C PHE A 76 5.78 1.58 2.58
N LEU A 77 5.82 1.62 3.92
CA LEU A 77 5.77 2.87 4.69
C LEU A 77 6.98 3.76 4.41
N ASP A 78 8.18 3.19 4.35
CA ASP A 78 9.40 3.91 3.99
C ASP A 78 9.31 4.49 2.58
N ALA A 79 8.89 3.67 1.61
CA ALA A 79 8.69 4.12 0.24
C ALA A 79 7.64 5.24 0.15
N PHE A 80 6.54 5.12 0.91
CA PHE A 80 5.50 6.15 1.00
C PHE A 80 6.06 7.46 1.56
N ASN A 81 6.84 7.40 2.64
CA ASN A 81 7.45 8.57 3.26
C ASN A 81 8.42 9.29 2.32
N ILE A 82 9.28 8.53 1.63
CA ILE A 82 10.21 9.09 0.63
C ILE A 82 9.44 9.80 -0.49
N TYR A 83 8.38 9.18 -1.00
CA TYR A 83 7.63 9.75 -2.12
C TYR A 83 6.81 10.99 -1.73
N PHE A 84 6.09 10.93 -0.62
CA PHE A 84 5.07 11.93 -0.28
C PHE A 84 5.48 12.93 0.78
N ASN A 85 6.40 12.57 1.69
CA ASN A 85 6.76 13.43 2.83
C ASN A 85 8.13 14.10 2.64
N GLU A 86 9.07 13.46 1.94
CA GLU A 86 10.39 14.03 1.67
C GLU A 86 10.48 14.81 0.34
N ASN A 87 9.48 14.66 -0.53
CA ASN A 87 9.40 15.40 -1.79
C ASN A 87 8.41 16.57 -1.67
N ASP A 88 8.94 17.74 -1.32
CA ASP A 88 8.17 18.98 -1.15
C ASP A 88 7.26 19.29 -2.34
N ASP A 89 7.67 18.98 -3.57
CA ASP A 89 6.88 19.25 -4.77
C ASP A 89 5.60 18.40 -4.82
N GLN A 90 5.67 17.14 -4.40
CA GLN A 90 4.49 16.27 -4.35
C GLN A 90 3.55 16.66 -3.22
N TYR A 91 4.09 16.99 -2.04
CA TYR A 91 3.27 17.45 -0.93
C TYR A 91 2.56 18.77 -1.25
N ASN A 92 3.27 19.72 -1.87
CA ASN A 92 2.72 20.99 -2.30
C ASN A 92 1.73 20.86 -3.47
N LEU A 93 1.87 19.84 -4.33
CA LEU A 93 0.87 19.54 -5.36
C LEU A 93 -0.47 19.08 -4.75
N LEU A 94 -0.41 18.33 -3.65
CA LEU A 94 -1.57 17.77 -2.96
C LEU A 94 -2.22 18.75 -1.97
N THR A 95 -1.56 19.87 -1.65
CA THR A 95 -2.03 20.85 -0.66
C THR A 95 -2.14 22.25 -1.26
N VAL A 96 -3.32 22.83 -1.21
CA VAL A 96 -3.50 24.24 -1.63
C VAL A 96 -3.04 25.13 -0.48
N ARG A 97 -1.89 25.79 -0.62
CA ARG A 97 -1.52 26.91 0.26
C ARG A 97 -2.37 28.12 -0.12
N ILE A 98 -3.19 28.59 0.82
CA ILE A 98 -3.82 29.91 0.70
C ILE A 98 -2.72 30.93 0.99
N PRO A 99 -2.36 31.82 0.06
CA PRO A 99 -1.36 32.85 0.33
C PRO A 99 -1.91 33.84 1.38
N ASP A 100 -1.06 34.21 2.34
CA ASP A 100 -1.32 35.25 3.33
C ASP A 100 -1.53 36.64 2.67
#